data_AF-A0AAN5QX76-F1
#
_entry.id   AF-A0AAN5QX76-F1
#
_cell.length_a   1.000
_cell.length_b   1.000
_cell.length_c   1.000
_cell.angle_alpha   90.00
_cell.angle_beta   90.00
_cell.angle_gamma   90.00
#
_symmetry.space_group_name_H-M   'P 1'
#
loop_
_entity.id
_entity.type
_entity.pdbx_description
1 polymer ?
#
loop_
_entity_poly.entity_id
_entity_poly.type
_entity_poly.pdbx_seq_one_letter_code
_entity_poly.pdbx_strand_id
1 'polypeptide(L)' 'MGKGWDASLKLGRRDRLRQEVLHRMAGGPVPVPTSYEGHDGTHGSYYMRGWSSVDIRDIVWQCQRYKEKHNV' A
#
# COMPACT_ATOMS: atom_id res chain seq x y z
N MET A 1 -1.43 -23.75 -8.81
CA MET A 1 -0.44 -22.71 -9.13
C MET A 1 -1.14 -21.36 -9.03
N GLY A 2 -0.75 -20.44 -8.15
CA GLY A 2 -1.46 -19.14 -8.00
C GLY A 2 -1.27 -18.37 -6.68
N LYS A 3 -0.73 -19.00 -5.61
CA LYS A 3 -0.74 -18.40 -4.26
C LYS A 3 0.18 -17.18 -4.07
N GLY A 4 1.23 -17.02 -4.86
CA GLY A 4 2.21 -15.92 -4.71
C GLY A 4 1.75 -14.59 -5.32
N TRP A 5 0.96 -14.65 -6.39
CA TRP A 5 0.54 -13.46 -7.14
C TRP A 5 -0.52 -12.65 -6.40
N ASP A 6 -1.50 -13.33 -5.79
CA ASP A 6 -2.49 -12.70 -4.91
C ASP A 6 -1.85 -12.09 -3.66
N ALA A 7 -0.79 -12.73 -3.14
CA ALA A 7 -0.03 -12.19 -2.04
C ALA A 7 0.69 -10.89 -2.45
N SER A 8 1.25 -10.83 -3.67
CA SER A 8 1.88 -9.62 -4.21
C SER A 8 0.88 -8.48 -4.43
N LEU A 9 -0.30 -8.78 -4.97
CA LEU A 9 -1.42 -7.81 -5.07
C LEU A 9 -1.81 -7.24 -3.70
N LYS A 10 -2.04 -8.12 -2.72
CA LYS A 10 -2.39 -7.72 -1.36
C LYS A 10 -1.27 -6.91 -0.70
N LEU A 11 -0.01 -7.25 -0.97
CA LEU A 11 1.15 -6.55 -0.46
C LEU A 11 1.20 -5.11 -0.99
N GLY A 12 1.08 -4.91 -2.32
CA GLY A 12 1.08 -3.58 -2.92
C GLY A 12 -0.03 -2.68 -2.39
N ARG A 13 -1.24 -3.23 -2.24
CA ARG A 13 -2.38 -2.50 -1.67
C ARG A 13 -2.12 -2.09 -0.23
N ARG A 14 -1.61 -3.02 0.59
CA ARG A 14 -1.31 -2.78 2.01
C ARG A 14 -0.22 -1.74 2.19
N ASP A 15 0.85 -1.83 1.41
CA ASP A 15 2.00 -0.92 1.51
C ASP A 15 1.58 0.49 1.13
N ARG A 16 0.80 0.67 0.05
CA ARG A 16 0.28 1.99 -0.35
C ARG A 16 -0.52 2.62 0.78
N LEU A 17 -1.49 1.88 1.34
CA LEU A 17 -2.33 2.38 2.43
C LEU A 17 -1.52 2.76 3.66
N ARG A 18 -0.56 1.91 4.05
CA ARG A 18 0.30 2.19 5.20
C ARG A 18 1.13 3.45 5.00
N GLN A 19 1.76 3.60 3.83
CA GLN A 19 2.57 4.77 3.53
C GLN A 19 1.72 6.05 3.46
N GLU A 20 0.54 6.01 2.85
CA GLU A 20 -0.39 7.15 2.80
C GLU A 20 -0.83 7.61 4.19
N VAL A 21 -1.17 6.66 5.07
CA VAL A 21 -1.53 6.96 6.46
C VAL A 21 -0.36 7.61 7.19
N LEU A 22 0.84 7.05 7.08
CA LEU A 22 2.03 7.61 7.72
C LEU A 22 2.37 9.01 7.19
N HIS A 23 2.30 9.22 5.88
CA HIS A 23 2.53 10.51 5.26
C HIS A 23 1.56 11.58 5.79
N ARG A 24 0.26 11.27 5.79
CA ARG A 24 -0.80 12.24 6.14
C ARG A 24 -0.96 12.45 7.64
N MET A 25 -0.77 11.41 8.46
CA MET A 25 -1.04 11.46 9.91
C MET A 25 0.21 11.66 10.76
N ALA A 26 1.37 11.21 10.29
CA ALA A 26 2.61 11.24 11.07
C ALA A 26 3.72 12.08 10.40
N GLY A 27 3.41 12.84 9.35
CA GLY A 27 4.39 13.64 8.61
C GLY A 27 5.46 12.79 7.92
N GLY A 28 5.14 11.53 7.60
CA GLY A 28 6.04 10.61 6.94
C GLY A 28 6.40 11.04 5.51
N PRO A 29 7.35 10.33 4.86
CA PRO A 29 7.72 10.61 3.48
C PRO A 29 6.56 10.37 2.50
N VAL A 30 6.64 10.98 1.33
CA VAL A 30 5.67 10.79 0.24
C VAL A 30 5.58 9.29 -0.11
N PRO A 31 4.38 8.72 -0.30
CA PRO A 31 4.21 7.31 -0.57
C PRO A 31 4.76 6.92 -1.96
N VAL A 32 5.77 6.05 -1.98
CA VAL A 32 6.48 5.57 -3.18
C VAL A 32 6.42 4.04 -3.23
N PRO A 33 6.08 3.44 -4.39
CA PRO A 33 6.04 1.98 -4.51
C PRO A 33 7.44 1.40 -4.32
N THR A 34 7.51 0.20 -3.73
CA THR A 34 8.75 -0.56 -3.64
C THR A 34 9.29 -0.83 -5.05
N SER A 35 10.58 -0.56 -5.29
CA SER A 35 11.23 -0.95 -6.55
C SER A 35 11.37 -2.48 -6.58
N TYR A 36 10.91 -3.07 -7.67
CA TYR A 36 11.07 -4.51 -7.96
C TYR A 36 12.17 -4.77 -8.99
N GLU A 37 13.07 -3.81 -9.22
CA GLU A 37 14.21 -4.02 -10.11
C GLU A 37 15.04 -5.24 -9.67
N GLY A 38 15.21 -6.21 -10.56
CA GLY A 38 15.93 -7.46 -10.30
C GLY A 38 15.08 -8.63 -9.75
N HIS A 39 13.81 -8.41 -9.45
CA HIS A 39 12.86 -9.48 -9.11
C HIS A 39 12.14 -10.02 -10.35
N ASP A 40 11.59 -11.24 -10.26
CA ASP A 40 10.71 -11.79 -11.29
C ASP A 40 9.60 -10.78 -11.64
N GLY A 41 9.56 -10.35 -12.91
CA GLY A 41 8.70 -9.27 -13.38
C GLY A 41 7.22 -9.50 -13.12
N THR A 42 6.81 -10.76 -12.95
CA THR A 42 5.43 -11.10 -12.58
C THR A 42 5.09 -10.67 -11.16
N HIS A 43 5.99 -10.80 -10.19
CA HIS A 43 5.75 -10.35 -8.81
C HIS A 43 5.63 -8.83 -8.75
N GLY A 44 6.51 -8.12 -9.44
CA GLY A 44 6.48 -6.66 -9.55
C GLY A 44 5.19 -6.15 -10.21
N SER A 45 4.75 -6.79 -11.29
CA SER A 45 3.51 -6.44 -11.99
C SER A 45 2.28 -6.57 -11.07
N TYR A 46 2.14 -7.70 -10.36
CA TYR A 46 1.02 -7.90 -9.44
C TYR A 46 1.08 -6.95 -8.24
N TYR A 47 2.26 -6.66 -7.71
CA TYR A 47 2.44 -5.65 -6.68
C TYR A 47 1.99 -4.26 -7.16
N MET A 48 2.46 -3.80 -8.31
CA MET A 48 2.12 -2.48 -8.87
C MET A 48 0.63 -2.35 -9.18
N ARG A 49 -0.02 -3.44 -9.62
CA ARG A 49 -1.48 -3.49 -9.76
C ARG A 49 -2.18 -3.29 -8.42
N GLY A 50 -1.69 -3.93 -7.36
CA GLY A 50 -2.22 -3.77 -6.00
C GLY A 50 -2.05 -2.35 -5.48
N TRP A 51 -0.86 -1.78 -5.67
CA TRP A 51 -0.52 -0.40 -5.31
C TRP A 51 -1.45 0.61 -6.00
N SER A 52 -1.68 0.44 -7.30
CA SER A 52 -2.52 1.34 -8.11
C SER A 52 -4.02 1.14 -7.91
N SER A 53 -4.43 0.05 -7.26
CA SER A 53 -5.85 -0.26 -6.96
C SER A 53 -6.39 0.48 -5.73
N VAL A 54 -5.54 1.23 -5.02
CA VAL A 54 -5.94 1.93 -3.79
C VAL A 54 -6.61 3.24 -4.15
N ASP A 55 -7.89 3.35 -3.78
CA ASP A 55 -8.65 4.57 -3.96
C ASP A 55 -8.46 5.55 -2.80
N ILE A 56 -8.73 6.83 -3.08
CA ILE A 56 -8.70 7.89 -2.05
C ILE A 56 -9.64 7.60 -0.88
N ARG A 57 -10.77 6.94 -1.11
CA ARG A 57 -11.73 6.56 -0.06
C ARG A 57 -11.12 5.59 0.94
N ASP A 58 -10.40 4.58 0.45
CA ASP A 58 -9.69 3.63 1.30
C ASP A 58 -8.64 4.35 2.14
N ILE A 59 -7.90 5.29 1.55
CA ILE A 59 -6.89 6.08 2.25
C ILE A 59 -7.52 6.90 3.37
N VAL A 60 -8.59 7.64 3.08
CA VAL A 60 -9.29 8.49 4.07
C VAL A 60 -9.86 7.62 5.20
N TRP A 61 -10.44 6.47 4.89
CA TRP A 61 -10.93 5.55 5.90
C TRP A 61 -9.83 5.00 6.80
N GLN A 62 -8.70 4.58 6.24
CA GLN A 62 -7.55 4.11 7.04
C GLN A 62 -6.97 5.23 7.91
N CYS A 63 -6.92 6.44 7.37
CA CYS A 63 -6.54 7.65 8.07
C CYS A 63 -7.44 7.92 9.29
N GLN A 64 -8.76 7.82 9.13
CA GLN A 64 -9.71 7.95 10.23
C GLN A 64 -9.49 6.88 11.31
N ARG A 65 -9.33 5.61 10.91
CA ARG A 65 -9.04 4.52 11.85
C ARG A 65 -7.73 4.71 12.61
N TYR A 66 -6.72 5.30 11.96
CA TYR A 66 -5.46 5.63 12.61
C TYR A 66 -5.68 6.66 13.73
N LYS A 67 -6.44 7.74 13.45
CA LYS A 67 -6.80 8.74 14.47
C LYS A 67 -7.57 8.13 15.63
N GLU A 68 -8.59 7.32 15.36
CA GLU A 68 -9.38 6.62 16.38
C GLU A 68 -8.52 5.70 17.26
N LYS A 69 -7.53 5.02 16.66
CA LYS A 69 -6.63 4.12 17.39
C LYS A 69 -5.62 4.86 18.26
N HIS A 70 -5.12 6.01 17.78
CA HIS A 70 -4.06 6.77 18.42
C HIS A 70 -4.57 7.97 19.23
N ASN A 71 -5.89 8.19 19.28
CA ASN A 71 -6.55 9.34 19.91
C ASN A 71 -5.95 10.69 19.49
N VAL A 72 -5.67 10.84 18.18
CA VAL A 72 -5.07 12.04 17.55
C VAL A 72 -6.12 12.90 16.87
#